data_AF-A0A9N8HY74-F1
#
_entry.id   AF-A0A9N8HY74-F1
#
_cell.length_a   1.000
_cell.length_b   1.000
_cell.length_c   1.000
_cell.angle_alpha   90.00
_cell.angle_beta   90.00
_cell.angle_gamma   90.00
#
_symmetry.space_group_name_H-M   'P 1'
#
loop_
_entity.id
_entity.type
_entity.pdbx_description
1 polymer ?
#
loop_
_entity_poly.entity_id
_entity_poly.type
_entity_poly.pdbx_seq_one_letter_code
_entity_poly.pdbx_strand_id
1 'polypeptide(L)'
;MQALYAFKKARPVLYNEIEAPCELRSLRSDSPERYSVPNGAPPPPFSFDFVEVGPRLGWRWTNEKQGGCCEIQWLDPEPYEGGFDDCTVYLKRYSEIRQEDVNSFRGFLQPPTREQYLARRNSDRHDSSVV
;
A
#
# COMPACT_ATOMS: atom_id res chain seq x y z
N MET A 1 13.18 -11.98 -6.44
CA MET A 1 12.51 -13.00 -5.59
C MET A 1 13.03 -13.14 -4.14
N GLN A 2 14.22 -12.63 -3.79
CA GLN A 2 14.83 -12.88 -2.47
C GLN A 2 14.17 -12.11 -1.31
N ALA A 3 13.70 -10.87 -1.55
CA ALA A 3 13.04 -10.05 -0.53
C ALA A 3 11.67 -10.60 -0.11
N LEU A 4 10.87 -11.07 -1.07
CA LEU A 4 9.59 -11.75 -0.80
C LEU A 4 9.78 -12.95 0.11
N TYR A 5 10.84 -13.73 -0.11
CA TYR A 5 11.17 -14.90 0.72
C TYR A 5 11.55 -14.49 2.15
N ALA A 6 12.39 -13.47 2.32
CA ALA A 6 12.77 -12.96 3.63
C ALA A 6 11.57 -12.42 4.43
N PHE A 7 10.67 -11.70 3.75
CA PHE A 7 9.46 -11.16 4.36
C PHE A 7 8.49 -12.27 4.83
N LYS A 8 8.24 -13.27 3.97
CA LYS A 8 7.44 -14.45 4.35
C LYS A 8 8.01 -15.18 5.56
N LYS A 9 9.33 -15.32 5.63
CA LYS A 9 10.01 -15.99 6.74
C LYS A 9 9.87 -15.24 8.05
N ALA A 10 9.76 -13.91 8.02
CA ALA A 10 9.62 -13.10 9.22
C ALA A 10 8.22 -13.20 9.86
N ARG A 11 7.15 -13.36 9.07
CA ARG A 11 5.76 -13.36 9.58
C ARG A 11 4.81 -14.32 8.83
N PRO A 12 5.02 -15.64 8.94
CA PRO A 12 4.26 -16.63 8.15
C PRO A 12 2.78 -16.74 8.53
N VAL A 13 2.39 -16.42 9.77
CA VAL A 13 1.03 -16.69 10.29
C VAL A 13 -0.02 -15.67 9.85
N LEU A 14 0.38 -14.51 9.35
CA LEU A 14 -0.52 -13.36 9.13
C LEU A 14 -1.24 -13.35 7.78
N TYR A 15 -0.82 -14.18 6.82
CA TYR A 15 -1.21 -14.04 5.42
C TYR A 15 -1.88 -15.29 4.87
N ASN A 16 -2.87 -15.08 3.99
CA ASN A 16 -3.45 -16.17 3.20
C ASN A 16 -2.59 -16.43 1.96
N GLU A 17 -2.28 -17.70 1.68
CA GLU A 17 -1.51 -18.12 0.49
C GLU A 17 -2.38 -18.37 -0.75
N ILE A 18 -3.61 -17.86 -0.77
CA ILE A 18 -4.57 -18.18 -1.83
C ILE A 18 -3.98 -17.75 -3.18
N GLU A 19 -4.09 -18.66 -4.16
CA GLU A 19 -3.71 -18.53 -5.57
C GLU A 19 -4.53 -17.44 -6.29
N ALA A 20 -4.49 -16.21 -5.78
CA ALA A 20 -5.02 -15.06 -6.48
C ALA A 20 -4.14 -14.80 -7.72
N PRO A 21 -4.75 -14.51 -8.87
CA PRO A 21 -4.00 -14.21 -10.07
C PRO A 21 -3.28 -12.88 -9.83
N CYS A 22 -1.94 -12.96 -9.78
CA CYS A 22 -0.99 -11.85 -9.70
C CYS A 22 -0.84 -11.21 -8.30
N GLU A 23 0.22 -11.64 -7.62
CA GLU A 23 1.06 -10.94 -6.60
C GLU A 23 0.45 -10.38 -5.31
N LEU A 24 -0.87 -10.23 -5.20
CA LEU A 24 -1.51 -9.64 -4.04
C LEU A 24 -1.74 -10.66 -2.92
N ARG A 25 -1.24 -10.34 -1.73
CA ARG A 25 -1.42 -11.15 -0.52
C ARG A 25 -2.18 -10.36 0.53
N SER A 26 -3.29 -10.91 1.02
CA SER A 26 -4.09 -10.25 2.06
C SER A 26 -3.83 -10.81 3.45
N LEU A 27 -4.06 -9.96 4.46
CA LEU A 27 -4.25 -10.41 5.83
C LEU A 27 -5.32 -11.51 5.87
N ARG A 28 -5.15 -12.48 6.75
CA ARG A 28 -6.17 -13.51 6.97
C ARG A 28 -7.47 -12.92 7.47
N SER A 29 -8.61 -13.53 7.16
CA SER A 29 -9.92 -13.05 7.63
C SER A 29 -10.08 -13.01 9.15
N ASP A 30 -9.32 -13.82 9.87
CA ASP A 30 -9.29 -13.92 11.34
C ASP A 30 -8.16 -13.12 12.00
N SER A 31 -7.42 -12.30 11.24
CA SER A 31 -6.39 -11.41 11.80
C SER A 31 -7.04 -10.37 12.73
N PRO A 32 -6.51 -10.16 13.95
CA PRO A 32 -7.02 -9.15 14.87
C PRO A 32 -6.85 -7.71 14.36
N GLU A 33 -5.96 -7.50 13.39
CA GLU A 33 -5.73 -6.23 12.72
C GLU A 33 -6.80 -5.91 11.65
N ARG A 34 -7.58 -6.91 11.22
CA ARG A 34 -8.71 -6.70 10.32
C ARG A 34 -9.94 -6.21 11.08
N TYR A 35 -10.62 -5.24 10.47
CA TYR A 35 -11.87 -4.69 11.00
C TYR A 35 -12.86 -4.42 9.87
N SER A 36 -14.15 -4.49 10.20
CA SER A 36 -15.22 -4.17 9.27
C SER A 36 -15.40 -2.67 9.15
N VAL A 37 -15.63 -2.21 7.92
CA VAL A 37 -15.98 -0.81 7.63
C VAL A 37 -17.46 -0.67 7.29
N PRO A 38 -18.09 0.49 7.56
CA PRO A 38 -19.47 0.73 7.16
C PRO A 38 -19.64 0.67 5.64
N ASN A 39 -20.81 0.21 5.19
CA ASN A 39 -21.13 0.13 3.76
C ASN A 39 -20.91 1.48 3.04
N GLY A 40 -20.33 1.40 1.85
CA GLY A 40 -20.02 2.56 1.01
C GLY A 40 -18.73 3.32 1.38
N ALA A 41 -17.98 2.87 2.39
CA ALA A 41 -16.66 3.42 2.70
C ALA A 41 -15.54 2.65 1.97
N PRO A 42 -14.43 3.30 1.58
CA PRO A 42 -13.33 2.61 0.92
C PRO A 42 -12.73 1.56 1.86
N PRO A 43 -12.51 0.32 1.40
CA PRO A 43 -11.98 -0.73 2.27
C PRO A 43 -10.60 -0.36 2.80
N PRO A 44 -10.22 -0.75 4.03
CA PRO A 44 -8.87 -0.54 4.51
C PRO A 44 -7.86 -1.37 3.71
N PRO A 45 -6.59 -0.94 3.64
CA PRO A 45 -5.57 -1.58 2.81
C PRO A 45 -5.03 -2.82 3.52
N PHE A 46 -5.79 -3.92 3.48
CA PHE A 46 -5.41 -5.18 4.13
C PHE A 46 -4.71 -6.17 3.19
N SER A 47 -4.52 -5.81 1.91
CA SER A 47 -3.64 -6.51 0.99
C SER A 47 -2.29 -5.82 0.95
N PHE A 48 -1.23 -6.54 0.59
CA PHE A 48 0.03 -5.94 0.20
C PHE A 48 0.42 -6.35 -1.20
N ASP A 49 1.16 -5.45 -1.84
CA ASP A 49 1.60 -5.55 -3.23
C ASP A 49 3.08 -5.18 -3.33
N PHE A 50 3.79 -5.74 -4.30
CA PHE A 50 5.14 -5.31 -4.64
C PHE A 50 5.08 -4.25 -5.72
N VAL A 51 5.93 -3.24 -5.59
CA VAL A 51 6.00 -2.14 -6.53
C VAL A 51 7.41 -2.06 -7.07
N GLU A 52 7.55 -2.24 -8.37
CA GLU A 52 8.80 -2.04 -9.09
C GLU A 52 8.78 -0.68 -9.78
N VAL A 53 9.80 0.13 -9.51
CA VAL A 53 9.95 1.47 -10.09
C VAL A 53 11.38 1.65 -10.57
N GLY A 54 11.58 1.45 -11.88
CA GLY A 54 12.92 1.40 -12.45
C GLY A 54 13.75 0.31 -11.77
N PRO A 55 14.94 0.60 -11.23
CA PRO A 55 15.77 -0.41 -10.56
C PRO A 55 15.32 -0.73 -9.13
N ARG A 56 14.32 -0.02 -8.58
CA ARG A 56 13.94 -0.16 -7.17
C ARG A 56 12.79 -1.14 -7.01
N LEU A 57 12.89 -1.98 -6.00
CA LEU A 57 11.77 -2.78 -5.51
C LEU A 57 11.28 -2.24 -4.17
N GLY A 58 9.97 -2.09 -4.05
CA GLY A 58 9.29 -1.76 -2.81
C GLY A 58 8.08 -2.64 -2.60
N TRP A 59 7.41 -2.43 -1.48
CA TRP A 59 6.13 -3.05 -1.21
C TRP A 59 5.23 -2.06 -0.48
N ARG A 60 3.92 -2.25 -0.56
CA ARG A 60 2.94 -1.37 0.08
C ARG A 60 1.70 -2.13 0.48
N TRP A 61 0.93 -1.54 1.38
CA TRP A 61 -0.42 -1.99 1.65
C TRP A 61 -1.41 -1.35 0.68
N THR A 62 -2.38 -2.11 0.19
CA THR A 62 -3.41 -1.70 -0.76
C THR A 62 -4.74 -2.38 -0.47
N ASN A 63 -5.82 -1.79 -0.99
CA ASN A 63 -7.16 -2.34 -0.95
C ASN A 63 -7.67 -2.80 -2.33
N GLU A 64 -6.81 -2.81 -3.35
CA GLU A 64 -6.98 -3.26 -4.75
C GLU A 64 -8.07 -2.57 -5.57
N LYS A 65 -9.18 -2.17 -4.95
CA LYS A 65 -10.41 -1.82 -5.65
C LYS A 65 -10.56 -0.33 -5.91
N GLN A 66 -9.83 0.54 -5.19
CA GLN A 66 -10.16 1.99 -5.16
C GLN A 66 -8.95 2.93 -4.95
N GLY A 67 -7.72 2.52 -5.28
CA GLY A 67 -6.53 3.39 -5.15
C GLY A 67 -6.13 3.70 -3.71
N GLY A 68 -6.73 3.03 -2.72
CA GLY A 68 -6.41 3.19 -1.32
C GLY A 68 -5.12 2.46 -0.98
N CYS A 69 -3.99 3.12 -1.23
CA CYS A 69 -2.66 2.61 -0.95
C CYS A 69 -2.01 3.35 0.23
N CYS A 70 -1.24 2.60 1.02
CA CYS A 70 -0.25 3.14 1.94
C CYS A 70 1.02 3.57 1.19
N GLU A 71 1.89 4.31 1.86
CA GLU A 71 3.21 4.69 1.34
C GLU A 71 4.06 3.44 1.06
N ILE A 72 4.84 3.51 -0.01
CA ILE A 72 5.73 2.42 -0.44
C ILE A 72 6.90 2.31 0.54
N GLN A 73 7.13 1.12 1.05
CA GLN A 73 8.33 0.74 1.78
C GLN A 73 9.34 0.16 0.79
N TRP A 74 10.41 0.91 0.53
CA TRP A 74 11.47 0.49 -0.37
C TRP A 74 12.37 -0.55 0.29
N LEU A 75 12.71 -1.61 -0.45
CA LEU A 75 13.62 -2.66 0.00
C LEU A 75 15.07 -2.34 -0.33
N ASP A 76 15.28 -1.45 -1.30
CA ASP A 76 16.59 -1.05 -1.79
C ASP A 76 16.85 0.45 -1.49
N PRO A 77 18.12 0.85 -1.29
CA PRO A 77 18.49 2.25 -1.13
C PRO A 77 18.07 3.10 -2.34
N GLU A 78 17.95 4.41 -2.14
CA GLU A 78 17.61 5.32 -3.22
C GLU A 78 18.76 5.36 -4.26
N PRO A 79 18.46 5.23 -5.56
CA PRO A 79 19.48 5.27 -6.60
C PRO A 79 20.20 6.62 -6.59
N TYR A 80 21.52 6.57 -6.75
CA TYR A 80 22.36 7.77 -6.79
C TYR A 80 22.06 8.60 -8.05
N GLU A 81 21.85 9.90 -7.89
CA GLU A 81 21.40 10.84 -8.94
C GLU A 81 22.33 10.95 -10.16
N GLY A 82 23.53 10.36 -10.11
CA GLY A 82 24.56 10.44 -11.17
C GLY A 82 24.47 9.41 -12.30
N GLY A 83 23.55 8.43 -12.25
CA GLY A 83 23.35 7.43 -13.31
C GLY A 83 22.27 7.87 -14.31
N PHE A 84 22.68 8.54 -15.39
CA PHE A 84 21.86 9.48 -16.17
C PHE A 84 20.82 8.89 -17.15
N ASP A 85 20.14 7.78 -16.81
CA ASP A 85 18.95 7.32 -17.58
C ASP A 85 17.92 6.64 -16.66
N ASP A 86 18.38 5.83 -15.70
CA ASP A 86 17.50 5.13 -14.75
C ASP A 86 16.79 6.08 -13.77
N CYS A 87 17.39 7.22 -13.42
CA CYS A 87 16.82 8.19 -12.49
C CYS A 87 15.58 8.90 -13.06
N THR A 88 15.58 9.26 -14.35
CA THR A 88 14.44 9.96 -14.98
C THR A 88 13.26 9.02 -15.18
N VAL A 89 13.53 7.77 -15.57
CA VAL A 89 12.54 6.69 -15.65
C VAL A 89 11.94 6.40 -14.27
N TYR A 90 12.78 6.31 -13.23
CA TYR A 90 12.33 6.13 -11.84
C TYR A 90 11.39 7.26 -11.40
N LEU A 91 11.79 8.53 -11.55
CA LEU A 91 11.00 9.68 -11.11
C LEU A 91 9.66 9.76 -11.85
N LYS A 92 9.65 9.48 -13.16
CA LYS A 92 8.44 9.45 -13.96
C LYS A 92 7.51 8.34 -13.51
N ARG A 93 8.01 7.10 -13.42
CA ARG A 93 7.19 5.94 -13.05
C ARG A 93 6.67 6.03 -11.62
N TYR A 94 7.47 6.56 -10.69
CA TYR A 94 7.04 6.84 -9.32
C TYR A 94 5.90 7.85 -9.29
N SER A 95 6.00 8.92 -10.10
CA SER A 95 4.97 9.95 -10.18
C SER A 95 3.66 9.41 -10.76
N GLU A 96 3.72 8.56 -11.79
CA GLU A 96 2.55 7.87 -12.38
C GLU A 96 1.82 7.04 -11.33
N ILE A 97 2.55 6.20 -10.59
CA ILE A 97 1.96 5.36 -9.53
C ILE A 97 1.31 6.23 -8.45
N ARG A 98 1.95 7.32 -8.02
CA ARG A 98 1.37 8.23 -7.04
C ARG A 98 0.13 8.97 -7.52
N GLN A 99 -0.02 9.18 -8.83
CA GLN A 99 -1.19 9.82 -9.44
C GLN A 99 -2.34 8.84 -9.67
N GLU A 100 -2.04 7.60 -10.05
CA GLU A 100 -3.01 6.53 -10.23
C GLU A 100 -3.65 6.09 -8.90
N ASP A 101 -2.88 6.13 -7.81
CA ASP A 101 -3.40 5.84 -6.48
C ASP A 101 -4.11 7.06 -5.87
N VAL A 102 -5.44 6.96 -5.75
CA VAL A 102 -6.26 7.86 -4.91
C VAL A 102 -5.88 7.64 -3.44
N ASN A 103 -4.77 8.29 -3.07
CA ASN A 103 -3.93 8.13 -1.88
C ASN A 103 -4.64 8.36 -0.52
N SER A 104 -5.72 7.61 -0.30
CA SER A 104 -6.62 7.72 0.85
C SER A 104 -5.91 7.37 2.17
N PHE A 105 -4.80 6.63 2.09
CA PHE A 105 -3.95 6.25 3.21
C PHE A 105 -2.54 6.80 3.09
N ARG A 106 -2.36 7.93 2.39
CA ARG A 106 -1.09 8.66 2.35
C ARG A 106 -0.60 8.99 3.76
N GLY A 107 0.70 8.86 3.97
CA GLY A 107 1.33 9.05 5.29
C GLY A 107 1.29 7.83 6.22
N PHE A 108 0.61 6.76 5.83
CA PHE A 108 0.66 5.48 6.55
C PHE A 108 1.61 4.52 5.84
N LEU A 109 2.54 3.90 6.57
CA LEU A 109 3.38 2.79 6.07
C LEU A 109 2.75 1.41 6.27
N GLN A 110 1.76 1.33 7.16
CA GLN A 110 1.02 0.12 7.51
C GLN A 110 -0.49 0.43 7.54
N PRO A 111 -1.38 -0.57 7.50
CA PRO A 111 -2.81 -0.32 7.52
C PRO A 111 -3.16 0.48 8.77
N PRO A 112 -3.97 1.54 8.66
CA PRO A 112 -4.37 2.31 9.82
C PRO A 112 -5.14 1.42 10.79
N THR A 113 -5.03 1.73 12.08
CA THR A 113 -5.95 1.17 13.09
C THR A 113 -7.39 1.60 12.78
N ARG A 114 -8.35 0.88 13.34
CA ARG A 114 -9.77 1.19 13.17
C ARG A 114 -10.08 2.63 13.58
N GLU A 115 -9.51 3.08 14.69
CA GLU A 115 -9.68 4.43 15.23
C GLU A 115 -9.12 5.49 14.27
N GLN A 116 -7.91 5.27 13.74
CA GLN A 116 -7.29 6.18 12.77
C GLN A 116 -8.09 6.28 11.46
N TYR A 117 -8.59 5.13 10.97
CA TYR A 117 -9.43 5.09 9.79
C TYR A 117 -10.73 5.90 9.98
N LEU A 118 -11.40 5.70 11.12
CA LEU A 118 -12.64 6.42 11.43
C LEU A 118 -12.39 7.92 11.62
N ALA A 119 -11.31 8.31 12.28
CA ALA A 119 -10.94 9.70 12.48
C ALA A 119 -10.68 10.42 11.14
N ARG A 120 -9.89 9.81 10.25
CA ARG A 120 -9.61 10.33 8.91
C ARG A 120 -10.88 10.55 8.11
N ARG A 121 -11.75 9.53 8.04
CA ARG A 121 -13.03 9.61 7.33
C ARG A 121 -13.93 10.74 7.84
N ASN A 122 -13.99 10.91 9.16
CA ASN A 122 -14.81 11.97 9.76
C ASN A 122 -14.26 13.36 9.40
N SER A 123 -12.94 13.51 9.32
CA SER A 123 -12.28 14.73 8.83
C SER A 123 -12.64 15.02 7.37
N ASP A 124 -12.53 14.03 6.48
CA ASP A 124 -12.79 14.20 5.05
C ASP A 124 -14.26 14.56 4.76
N ARG A 125 -15.19 14.02 5.56
CA ARG A 125 -16.62 14.38 5.51
C ARG A 125 -16.92 15.79 5.99
N HIS A 126 -16.21 16.24 7.02
CA HIS A 126 -16.37 17.60 7.52
C HIS A 126 -15.91 18.61 6.46
N ASP A 127 -14.77 18.35 5.81
CA ASP A 127 -14.22 19.20 4.74
C ASP A 127 -15.15 19.25 3.51
N SER A 128 -15.80 18.13 3.18
CA SER A 128 -16.78 18.05 2.07
C SER A 128 -18.13 18.74 2.35
N SER A 129 -18.38 19.19 3.59
CA SER A 129 -19.65 19.83 3.99
C SER A 129 -19.54 21.37 4.12
N VAL A 130 -18.38 21.96 3.82
CA VAL A 130 -18.10 23.41 3.94
C VAL A 130 -18.01 24.09 2.55
N VAL A 131 -18.68 23.54 1.53
CA VAL A 131 -18.75 24.13 0.18
C VAL A 131 -20.20 24.37 -0.21
#